data_AF-A0A699V0W3-F1
#
_entry.id   AF-A0A699V0W3-F1
#
_cell.length_a   1.000
_cell.length_b   1.000
_cell.length_c   1.000
_cell.angle_alpha   90.00
_cell.angle_beta   90.00
_cell.angle_gamma   90.00
#
_symmetry.space_group_name_H-M   'P 1'
#
loop_
_entity.id
_entity.type
_entity.pdbx_description
1 polymer ?
#
loop_
_entity_poly.entity_id
_entity_poly.type
_entity_poly.pdbx_seq_one_letter_code
_entity_poly.pdbx_strand_id
1 'polypeptide(L)'
;ATLLALVVGFYRYLTADARRQQAALAAPFPSSWRELLTSHVAFYDGLEAPEKVRFEQAMQLFLARTRLTGIQTEVDDLTRVLTAAAAVIPVFGFPGWEYPTLHEVLIVPDAWQLETRPDQEVQPLQGTLLGSVQGFQTSQYMRLSRAALVQGFADAEDRHNVGVHEFAHLVDEADGQIDGV
;
A
#
# COMPACT_ATOMS: atom_id res chain seq x y z
N ALA A 1 33.16 -9.18 -24.24
CA ALA A 1 32.66 -9.42 -22.87
C ALA A 1 31.96 -8.18 -22.27
N THR A 2 32.60 -7.01 -22.26
CA THR A 2 32.05 -5.76 -21.70
C THR A 2 30.77 -5.26 -22.37
N LEU A 3 30.71 -5.25 -23.70
CA LEU A 3 29.53 -4.78 -24.44
C LEU A 3 28.31 -5.69 -24.21
N LEU A 4 28.53 -6.99 -24.14
CA LEU A 4 27.50 -7.97 -23.78
C LEU A 4 27.01 -7.76 -22.33
N ALA A 5 27.91 -7.50 -21.39
CA ALA A 5 27.54 -7.22 -20.00
C ALA A 5 26.71 -5.94 -19.86
N LEU A 6 27.02 -4.89 -20.65
CA LEU A 6 26.24 -3.65 -20.69
C LEU A 6 24.85 -3.88 -21.28
N VAL A 7 24.74 -4.63 -22.39
CA VAL A 7 23.44 -4.95 -23.00
C VAL A 7 22.59 -5.80 -22.06
N VAL A 8 23.17 -6.82 -21.41
CA VAL A 8 22.48 -7.65 -20.42
C VAL A 8 22.07 -6.82 -19.20
N GLY A 9 22.95 -5.96 -18.70
CA GLY A 9 22.65 -5.05 -17.60
C GLY A 9 21.50 -4.10 -17.92
N PHE A 10 21.55 -3.48 -19.11
CA PHE A 10 20.53 -2.57 -19.60
C PHE A 10 19.18 -3.27 -19.82
N TYR A 11 19.18 -4.47 -20.43
CA TYR A 11 17.98 -5.28 -20.57
C TYR A 11 17.38 -5.66 -19.20
N ARG A 12 18.21 -6.04 -18.23
CA ARG A 12 17.76 -6.37 -16.87
C ARG A 12 17.18 -5.16 -16.15
N TYR A 13 17.72 -3.97 -16.38
CA TYR A 13 17.21 -2.71 -15.85
C TYR A 13 15.83 -2.38 -16.43
N LEU A 14 15.70 -2.39 -17.78
CA LEU A 14 14.44 -2.10 -18.45
C LEU A 14 13.31 -3.10 -18.12
N THR A 15 13.65 -4.36 -17.87
CA THR A 15 12.69 -5.42 -17.54
C THR A 15 12.54 -5.68 -16.05
N ALA A 16 13.18 -4.88 -15.18
CA ALA A 16 13.20 -5.16 -13.74
C ALA A 16 11.78 -5.18 -13.15
N ASP A 17 10.92 -4.24 -13.56
CA ASP A 17 9.57 -4.13 -13.00
C ASP A 17 8.67 -5.29 -13.42
N ALA A 18 8.59 -5.55 -14.73
CA ALA A 18 7.83 -6.67 -15.28
C ALA A 18 8.27 -8.01 -14.69
N ARG A 19 9.58 -8.22 -14.47
CA ARG A 19 10.08 -9.44 -13.82
C ARG A 19 9.69 -9.54 -12.35
N ARG A 20 9.64 -8.42 -11.62
CA ARG A 20 9.15 -8.40 -10.22
C ARG A 20 7.67 -8.74 -10.15
N GLN A 21 6.84 -8.15 -11.02
CA GLN A 21 5.41 -8.46 -11.08
C GLN A 21 5.19 -9.94 -11.45
N GLN A 22 5.87 -10.43 -12.48
CA GLN A 22 5.77 -11.82 -12.91
C GLN A 22 6.18 -12.78 -11.79
N ALA A 23 7.26 -12.49 -11.07
CA ALA A 23 7.68 -13.30 -9.93
C ALA A 23 6.66 -13.29 -8.79
N ALA A 24 6.04 -12.13 -8.51
CA ALA A 24 5.03 -12.00 -7.47
C ALA A 24 3.75 -12.80 -7.81
N LEU A 25 3.28 -12.72 -9.06
CA LEU A 25 2.10 -13.45 -9.53
C LEU A 25 2.35 -14.95 -9.72
N ALA A 26 3.60 -15.36 -9.94
CA ALA A 26 3.98 -16.77 -10.02
C ALA A 26 4.01 -17.45 -8.65
N ALA A 27 4.20 -16.68 -7.57
CA ALA A 27 4.12 -17.21 -6.21
C ALA A 27 2.65 -17.47 -5.84
N PRO A 28 2.33 -18.62 -5.22
CA PRO A 28 0.97 -18.86 -4.74
C PRO A 28 0.62 -17.87 -3.64
N PHE A 29 -0.60 -17.35 -3.65
CA PHE A 29 -1.10 -16.54 -2.56
C PHE A 29 -1.25 -17.41 -1.29
N PRO A 30 -0.65 -17.02 -0.15
CA PRO A 30 -0.65 -17.86 1.07
C PRO A 30 -2.06 -18.19 1.57
N SER A 31 -2.28 -19.42 2.02
CA SER A 31 -3.59 -19.82 2.59
C SER A 31 -3.88 -19.07 3.90
N SER A 32 -2.87 -18.87 4.75
CA SER A 32 -3.00 -18.08 5.99
C SER A 32 -3.47 -16.66 5.72
N TRP A 33 -3.06 -16.05 4.60
CA TRP A 33 -3.50 -14.70 4.24
C TRP A 33 -4.96 -14.69 3.80
N ARG A 34 -5.45 -15.75 3.15
CA ARG A 34 -6.89 -15.86 2.82
C ARG A 34 -7.74 -15.94 4.08
N GLU A 35 -7.29 -16.69 5.09
CA GLU A 35 -7.96 -16.79 6.38
C GLU A 35 -8.04 -15.42 7.08
N LEU A 36 -6.94 -14.65 7.06
CA LEU A 36 -6.90 -13.29 7.59
C LEU A 36 -7.84 -12.36 6.81
N LEU A 37 -7.84 -12.42 5.48
CA LEU A 37 -8.73 -11.59 4.65
C LEU A 37 -10.21 -11.91 4.90
N THR A 38 -10.59 -13.18 4.92
CA THR A 38 -11.97 -13.61 5.21
C THR A 38 -12.40 -13.19 6.62
N SER A 39 -11.49 -13.20 7.60
CA SER A 39 -11.82 -12.87 8.99
C SER A 39 -11.89 -11.37 9.28
N HIS A 40 -11.10 -10.56 8.57
CA HIS A 40 -10.90 -9.14 8.92
C HIS A 40 -11.31 -8.16 7.82
N VAL A 41 -11.52 -8.60 6.58
CA VAL A 41 -11.78 -7.71 5.45
C VAL A 41 -13.15 -8.06 4.86
N ALA A 42 -14.20 -7.45 5.42
CA ALA A 42 -15.58 -7.64 4.96
C ALA A 42 -15.76 -7.42 3.45
N PHE A 43 -15.03 -6.46 2.86
CA PHE A 43 -15.00 -6.25 1.41
C PHE A 43 -14.58 -7.51 0.66
N TYR A 44 -13.48 -8.15 1.07
CA TYR A 44 -12.96 -9.36 0.46
C TYR A 44 -13.89 -10.55 0.70
N ASP A 45 -14.45 -10.68 1.91
CA ASP A 45 -15.35 -11.79 2.24
C ASP A 45 -16.58 -11.81 1.33
N GLY A 46 -17.13 -10.62 1.02
CA GLY A 46 -18.26 -10.43 0.11
C GLY A 46 -17.96 -10.60 -1.38
N LEU A 47 -16.70 -10.81 -1.79
CA LEU A 47 -16.34 -11.03 -3.20
C LEU A 47 -16.66 -12.45 -3.67
N GLU A 48 -17.07 -12.55 -4.93
CA GLU A 48 -17.20 -13.82 -5.62
C GLU A 48 -15.82 -14.44 -5.91
N ALA A 49 -15.77 -15.76 -6.12
CA ALA A 49 -14.51 -16.50 -6.35
C ALA A 49 -13.56 -15.88 -7.40
N PRO A 50 -14.01 -15.47 -8.61
CA PRO A 50 -13.11 -14.82 -9.57
C PRO A 50 -12.61 -13.45 -9.11
N GLU A 51 -13.39 -12.71 -8.34
CA GLU A 51 -13.00 -11.41 -7.81
C GLU A 51 -12.03 -11.55 -6.64
N LYS A 52 -12.17 -12.57 -5.80
CA LYS A 52 -11.19 -12.92 -4.76
C LYS A 52 -9.81 -13.16 -5.37
N VAL A 53 -9.72 -13.93 -6.46
CA VAL A 53 -8.46 -14.14 -7.19
C VAL A 53 -7.88 -12.83 -7.71
N ARG A 54 -8.73 -11.95 -8.28
CA ARG A 54 -8.28 -10.64 -8.76
C ARG A 54 -7.76 -9.76 -7.62
N PHE A 55 -8.40 -9.80 -6.45
CA PHE A 55 -7.99 -9.06 -5.26
C PHE A 55 -6.66 -9.56 -4.72
N GLU A 56 -6.49 -10.89 -4.61
CA GLU A 56 -5.24 -11.53 -4.21
C GLU A 56 -4.07 -11.11 -5.14
N GLN A 57 -4.29 -11.12 -6.45
CA GLN A 57 -3.29 -10.69 -7.43
C GLN A 57 -2.94 -9.20 -7.29
N ALA A 58 -3.94 -8.33 -7.09
CA ALA A 58 -3.71 -6.91 -6.87
C ALA A 58 -2.86 -6.68 -5.60
N MET A 59 -3.12 -7.41 -4.51
CA MET A 59 -2.30 -7.36 -3.30
C MET A 59 -0.86 -7.83 -3.56
N GLN A 60 -0.66 -8.91 -4.31
CA GLN A 60 0.68 -9.39 -4.66
C GLN A 60 1.45 -8.34 -5.47
N LEU A 61 0.80 -7.69 -6.43
CA LEU A 61 1.41 -6.64 -7.24
C LEU A 61 1.76 -5.41 -6.40
N PHE A 62 0.88 -5.00 -5.49
CA PHE A 62 1.13 -3.91 -4.55
C PHE A 62 2.35 -4.23 -3.66
N LEU A 63 2.36 -5.39 -3.01
CA LEU A 63 3.46 -5.81 -2.12
C LEU A 63 4.79 -6.06 -2.84
N ALA A 64 4.76 -6.32 -4.16
CA ALA A 64 5.96 -6.45 -4.97
C ALA A 64 6.64 -5.11 -5.29
N ARG A 65 5.87 -4.01 -5.26
CA ARG A 65 6.32 -2.66 -5.61
C ARG A 65 6.54 -1.78 -4.39
N THR A 66 5.69 -1.91 -3.39
CA THR A 66 5.66 -1.06 -2.22
C THR A 66 6.21 -1.82 -1.02
N ARG A 67 7.27 -1.28 -0.41
CA ARG A 67 7.87 -1.83 0.80
C ARG A 67 7.02 -1.49 2.02
N LEU A 68 6.85 -2.45 2.93
CA LEU A 68 6.28 -2.19 4.24
C LEU A 68 7.41 -2.19 5.27
N THR A 69 7.56 -1.09 6.01
CA THR A 69 8.62 -0.93 7.01
C THR A 69 8.00 -0.57 8.35
N GLY A 70 8.25 -1.40 9.35
CA GLY A 70 7.84 -1.13 10.72
C GLY A 70 8.86 -0.24 11.44
N ILE A 71 8.41 0.88 11.99
CA ILE A 71 9.21 1.77 12.82
C ILE A 71 8.81 1.52 14.28
N GLN A 72 9.72 0.93 15.06
CA GLN A 72 9.47 0.55 16.46
C GLN A 72 8.27 -0.40 16.64
N THR A 73 7.89 -1.09 15.56
CA THR A 73 6.83 -2.10 15.52
C THR A 73 7.19 -3.15 14.47
N GLU A 74 6.71 -4.37 14.64
CA GLU A 74 6.86 -5.42 13.63
C GLU A 74 5.74 -5.34 12.59
N VAL A 75 6.05 -5.73 11.35
CA VAL A 75 5.08 -5.92 10.27
C VAL A 75 4.79 -7.42 10.15
N ASP A 76 3.90 -7.90 11.01
CA ASP A 76 3.39 -9.27 10.98
C ASP A 76 2.45 -9.51 9.78
N ASP A 77 2.04 -10.76 9.59
CA ASP A 77 1.17 -11.16 8.48
C ASP A 77 -0.17 -10.41 8.49
N LEU A 78 -0.77 -10.21 9.67
CA LEU A 78 -2.02 -9.44 9.78
C LEU A 78 -1.81 -8.00 9.31
N THR A 79 -0.80 -7.30 9.84
CA THR A 79 -0.47 -5.92 9.45
C THR A 79 -0.21 -5.81 7.96
N ARG A 80 0.54 -6.77 7.39
CA ARG A 80 0.85 -6.82 5.96
C ARG A 80 -0.42 -7.00 5.12
N VAL A 81 -1.27 -7.96 5.49
CA VAL A 81 -2.53 -8.26 4.80
C VAL A 81 -3.47 -7.06 4.84
N LEU A 82 -3.68 -6.47 6.02
CA LEU A 82 -4.56 -5.31 6.18
C LEU A 82 -4.04 -4.09 5.42
N THR A 83 -2.72 -3.86 5.43
CA THR A 83 -2.12 -2.74 4.66
C THR A 83 -2.35 -2.92 3.17
N ALA A 84 -2.10 -4.12 2.64
CA ALA A 84 -2.31 -4.40 1.22
C ALA A 84 -3.80 -4.37 0.84
N ALA A 85 -4.69 -4.84 1.70
CA ALA A 85 -6.13 -4.74 1.49
C ALA A 85 -6.59 -3.27 1.46
N ALA A 86 -6.12 -2.44 2.40
CA ALA A 86 -6.40 -1.01 2.44
C ALA A 86 -5.96 -0.29 1.16
N ALA A 87 -4.81 -0.66 0.61
CA ALA A 87 -4.32 -0.13 -0.67
C ALA A 87 -5.16 -0.57 -1.87
N VAL A 88 -5.63 -1.82 -1.89
CA VAL A 88 -6.32 -2.38 -3.05
C VAL A 88 -7.78 -1.95 -3.11
N ILE A 89 -8.47 -1.80 -1.97
CA ILE A 89 -9.92 -1.52 -1.92
C ILE A 89 -10.33 -0.28 -2.74
N PRO A 90 -9.72 0.91 -2.57
CA PRO A 90 -10.16 2.13 -3.29
C PRO A 90 -10.03 2.01 -4.81
N VAL A 91 -9.06 1.21 -5.26
CA VAL A 91 -8.67 1.12 -6.68
C VAL A 91 -9.19 -0.16 -7.33
N PHE A 92 -9.85 -1.03 -6.56
CA PHE A 92 -10.28 -2.34 -7.04
C PHE A 92 -11.28 -2.24 -8.21
N GLY A 93 -12.07 -1.17 -8.28
CA GLY A 93 -12.97 -0.88 -9.40
C GLY A 93 -12.27 -0.49 -10.70
N PHE A 94 -10.96 -0.24 -10.68
CA PHE A 94 -10.18 0.28 -11.79
C PHE A 94 -9.08 -0.72 -12.20
N PRO A 95 -9.36 -1.66 -13.12
CA PRO A 95 -8.39 -2.68 -13.52
C PRO A 95 -7.08 -2.08 -14.03
N GLY A 96 -5.95 -2.55 -13.48
CA GLY A 96 -4.62 -2.09 -13.87
C GLY A 96 -4.18 -0.75 -13.27
N TRP A 97 -4.99 -0.16 -12.39
CA TRP A 97 -4.58 1.01 -11.62
C TRP A 97 -3.49 0.65 -10.60
N GLU A 98 -2.51 1.54 -10.43
CA GLU A 98 -1.34 1.34 -9.57
C GLU A 98 -0.94 2.66 -8.90
N TYR A 99 -0.21 2.60 -7.78
CA TYR A 99 0.41 3.77 -7.14
C TYR A 99 1.84 3.98 -7.70
N PRO A 100 2.06 4.77 -8.77
CA PRO A 100 3.37 4.86 -9.42
C PRO A 100 4.45 5.51 -8.56
N THR A 101 4.06 6.38 -7.63
CA THR A 101 4.93 7.20 -6.78
C THR A 101 5.11 6.63 -5.37
N LEU A 102 4.26 5.68 -4.94
CA LEU A 102 4.31 5.12 -3.59
C LEU A 102 5.26 3.93 -3.51
N HIS A 103 6.45 4.18 -2.98
CA HIS A 103 7.48 3.13 -2.88
C HIS A 103 7.52 2.44 -1.51
N GLU A 104 7.02 3.09 -0.46
CA GLU A 104 7.13 2.55 0.89
C GLU A 104 6.04 3.08 1.83
N VAL A 105 5.53 2.19 2.66
CA VAL A 105 4.56 2.46 3.73
C VAL A 105 5.24 2.20 5.07
N LEU A 106 5.31 3.23 5.90
CA LEU A 106 5.87 3.21 7.23
C LEU A 106 4.76 2.88 8.23
N ILE A 107 4.84 1.70 8.83
CA ILE A 107 3.94 1.27 9.90
C ILE A 107 4.52 1.69 11.24
N VAL A 108 3.75 2.42 12.03
CA VAL A 108 4.20 3.02 13.29
C VAL A 108 3.23 2.69 14.43
N PRO A 109 3.68 2.70 15.70
CA PRO A 109 2.76 2.64 16.85
C PRO A 109 1.98 3.96 17.00
N ASP A 110 0.76 3.92 17.57
CA ASP A 110 -0.13 5.09 17.69
C ASP A 110 0.50 6.28 18.42
N ALA A 111 1.39 6.01 19.38
CA ALA A 111 2.05 7.03 20.18
C ALA A 111 3.21 7.73 19.46
N TRP A 112 3.51 7.38 18.20
CA TRP A 112 4.63 7.96 17.48
C TRP A 112 4.31 9.37 16.94
N GLN A 113 4.76 10.37 17.69
CA GLN A 113 4.81 11.76 17.23
C GLN A 113 6.14 11.98 16.50
N LEU A 114 6.08 12.50 15.28
CA LEU A 114 7.28 13.08 14.66
C LEU A 114 7.64 14.33 15.47
N GLU A 115 8.91 14.56 15.79
CA GLU A 115 9.35 15.86 16.30
C GLU A 115 9.05 16.91 15.20
N THR A 116 7.92 17.60 15.33
CA THR A 116 7.50 18.64 14.40
C THR A 116 8.17 19.96 14.78
N ARG A 117 8.65 20.68 13.77
CA ARG A 117 9.03 22.08 13.94
C ARG A 117 7.75 22.90 14.21
N PRO A 118 7.80 23.91 15.09
CA PRO A 118 6.61 24.63 15.58
C PRO A 118 5.86 25.45 14.50
N ASP A 119 6.34 25.47 13.26
CA ASP A 119 5.79 26.21 12.13
C ASP A 119 4.95 25.35 11.16
N GLN A 120 4.76 24.05 11.43
CA GLN A 120 3.92 23.18 10.61
C GLN A 120 2.68 22.75 11.39
N GLU A 121 1.51 23.19 10.92
CA GLU A 121 0.22 22.62 11.32
C GLU A 121 0.19 21.15 10.89
N VAL A 122 0.30 20.23 11.85
CA VAL A 122 0.14 18.80 11.62
C VAL A 122 -1.12 18.37 12.32
N GLN A 123 -2.15 18.03 11.54
CA GLN A 123 -3.37 17.43 12.08
C GLN A 123 -3.02 16.13 12.82
N PRO A 124 -3.72 15.82 13.91
CA PRO A 124 -3.35 14.71 14.78
C PRO A 124 -3.58 13.36 14.08
N LEU A 125 -2.54 12.51 14.08
CA LEU A 125 -2.58 11.04 13.97
C LEU A 125 -3.52 10.44 12.90
N GLN A 126 -3.64 11.09 11.75
CA GLN A 126 -4.18 10.55 10.50
C GLN A 126 -3.03 10.46 9.50
N GLY A 127 -3.03 9.43 8.66
CA GLY A 127 -1.87 8.99 7.87
C GLY A 127 -1.14 10.15 7.20
N THR A 128 0.02 10.52 7.73
CA THR A 128 0.77 11.65 7.17
C THR A 128 1.53 11.16 5.95
N LEU A 129 1.18 11.68 4.77
CA LEU A 129 2.03 11.58 3.59
C LEU A 129 3.35 12.30 3.88
N LEU A 130 4.44 11.54 3.88
CA LEU A 130 5.79 12.07 4.00
C LEU A 130 6.40 12.13 2.60
N GLY A 131 6.18 13.26 1.92
CA GLY A 131 6.84 13.59 0.66
C GLY A 131 7.76 14.80 0.84
N SER A 132 9.00 14.72 0.37
CA SER A 132 9.85 15.90 0.23
C SER A 132 9.59 16.56 -1.13
N VAL A 133 8.91 17.70 -1.17
CA VAL A 133 8.91 18.56 -2.37
C VAL A 133 10.21 19.36 -2.40
N GLN A 134 11.33 18.68 -2.66
CA GLN A 134 12.56 19.32 -3.11
C GLN A 134 12.81 18.88 -4.55
N GLY A 135 12.10 19.49 -5.51
CA GLY A 135 12.38 19.61 -6.97
C GLY A 135 12.81 18.39 -7.82
N PHE A 136 13.17 17.26 -7.23
CA PHE A 136 13.96 16.18 -7.82
C PHE A 136 13.66 14.80 -7.20
N GLN A 137 12.85 14.71 -6.14
CA GLN A 137 12.45 13.44 -5.53
C GLN A 137 11.00 13.12 -5.92
N THR A 138 10.80 12.07 -6.71
CA THR A 138 9.47 11.63 -7.20
C THR A 138 8.84 10.53 -6.32
N SER A 139 9.47 10.22 -5.18
CA SER A 139 9.07 9.11 -4.31
C SER A 139 8.25 9.60 -3.12
N GLN A 140 7.03 9.07 -2.99
CA GLN A 140 6.14 9.28 -1.86
C GLN A 140 6.28 8.12 -0.87
N TYR A 141 6.23 8.47 0.42
CA TYR A 141 6.14 7.53 1.53
C TYR A 141 4.85 7.82 2.29
N MET A 142 4.13 6.76 2.63
CA MET A 142 2.92 6.86 3.43
C MET A 142 3.21 6.40 4.84
N ARG A 143 2.61 7.05 5.84
CA ARG A 143 2.67 6.58 7.22
C ARG A 143 1.30 6.07 7.66
N LEU A 144 1.28 4.92 8.31
CA LEU A 144 0.06 4.34 8.89
C LEU A 144 0.31 3.92 10.33
N SER A 145 -0.64 4.24 11.21
CA SER A 145 -0.65 3.62 12.54
C SER A 145 -1.12 2.17 12.42
N ARG A 146 -0.39 1.25 13.07
CA ARG A 146 -0.79 -0.16 13.15
C ARG A 146 -2.15 -0.34 13.83
N ALA A 147 -2.42 0.34 14.95
CA ALA A 147 -3.69 0.11 15.65
C ALA A 147 -4.85 0.77 14.92
N ALA A 148 -4.67 1.97 14.35
CA ALA A 148 -5.69 2.58 13.50
C ALA A 148 -6.04 1.69 12.29
N LEU A 149 -5.03 1.06 11.67
CA LEU A 149 -5.24 0.10 10.59
C LEU A 149 -6.04 -1.12 11.06
N VAL A 150 -5.62 -1.76 12.16
CA VAL A 150 -6.31 -2.94 12.70
C VAL A 150 -7.74 -2.61 13.13
N GLN A 151 -7.94 -1.48 13.82
CA GLN A 151 -9.23 -1.01 14.28
C GLN A 151 -10.15 -0.69 13.11
N GLY A 152 -9.66 -0.03 12.06
CA GLY A 152 -10.44 0.31 10.87
C GLY A 152 -11.02 -0.91 10.14
N PHE A 153 -10.39 -2.09 10.28
CA PHE A 153 -10.92 -3.36 9.76
C PHE A 153 -11.75 -4.16 10.76
N ALA A 154 -11.63 -3.87 12.06
CA ALA A 154 -12.46 -4.51 13.10
C ALA A 154 -13.89 -3.94 13.12
N ASP A 155 -14.03 -2.63 12.92
CA ASP A 155 -15.32 -1.93 13.00
C ASP A 155 -15.92 -1.70 11.60
N ALA A 156 -16.51 -2.75 11.01
CA ALA A 156 -17.13 -2.65 9.68
C ALA A 156 -18.37 -1.73 9.63
N GLU A 157 -19.00 -1.44 10.78
CA GLU A 157 -20.13 -0.51 10.89
C GLU A 157 -19.71 0.96 10.92
N ASP A 158 -18.49 1.24 11.39
CA ASP A 158 -17.95 2.59 11.41
C ASP A 158 -17.36 2.88 10.04
N ARG A 159 -17.90 3.86 9.32
CA ARG A 159 -17.51 4.19 7.93
C ARG A 159 -16.11 4.83 7.83
N HIS A 160 -15.26 4.59 8.82
CA HIS A 160 -13.98 5.26 9.05
C HIS A 160 -12.85 4.23 9.11
N ASN A 161 -12.73 3.37 8.08
CA ASN A 161 -11.50 2.60 7.91
C ASN A 161 -10.38 3.57 7.50
N VAL A 162 -9.63 4.05 8.49
CA VAL A 162 -8.55 5.03 8.30
C VAL A 162 -7.55 4.53 7.26
N GLY A 163 -7.16 3.25 7.31
CA GLY A 163 -6.24 2.70 6.31
C GLY A 163 -6.74 2.88 4.88
N VAL A 164 -7.99 2.50 4.60
CA VAL A 164 -8.62 2.65 3.28
C VAL A 164 -8.75 4.13 2.90
N HIS A 165 -9.12 4.99 3.84
CA HIS A 165 -9.27 6.43 3.63
C HIS A 165 -7.96 7.10 3.19
N GLU A 166 -6.86 6.80 3.87
CA GLU A 166 -5.55 7.38 3.52
C GLU A 166 -5.06 6.92 2.14
N PHE A 167 -5.35 5.66 1.77
CA PHE A 167 -5.06 5.17 0.41
C PHE A 167 -5.97 5.79 -0.65
N ALA A 168 -7.20 6.14 -0.31
CA ALA A 168 -8.10 6.87 -1.20
C ALA A 168 -7.58 8.29 -1.47
N HIS A 169 -7.07 8.99 -0.46
CA HIS A 169 -6.43 10.30 -0.66
C HIS A 169 -5.25 10.28 -1.64
N LEU A 170 -4.47 9.19 -1.68
CA LEU A 170 -3.43 9.02 -2.70
C LEU A 170 -3.99 8.89 -4.11
N VAL A 171 -5.20 8.35 -4.27
CA VAL A 171 -5.90 8.29 -5.56
C VAL A 171 -6.36 9.70 -5.94
N ASP A 172 -6.98 10.43 -5.01
CA ASP A 172 -7.45 11.80 -5.24
C ASP A 172 -6.31 12.75 -5.62
N GLU A 173 -5.15 12.65 -4.94
CA GLU A 173 -3.96 13.46 -5.27
C GLU A 173 -3.42 13.13 -6.67
N ALA A 174 -3.51 11.86 -7.10
CA ALA A 174 -3.05 11.43 -8.42
C ALA A 174 -3.95 11.92 -9.57
N ASP A 175 -5.25 12.17 -9.31
CA ASP A 175 -6.19 12.68 -10.32
C ASP A 175 -6.13 14.22 -10.47
N GLY A 176 -5.45 14.92 -9.56
CA GLY A 176 -5.18 16.36 -9.65
C GLY A 176 -6.41 17.26 -9.48
N GLN A 177 -7.57 16.70 -9.17
CA GLN A 177 -8.75 17.42 -8.68
C GLN A 177 -9.12 16.86 -7.30
N ILE A 178 -9.02 17.70 -6.28
CA ILE A 178 -9.58 17.41 -4.96
C ILE A 178 -11.07 17.73 -5.04
N ASP A 179 -11.90 16.79 -5.47
CA ASP A 179 -13.32 16.82 -5.15
C ASP A 179 -13.76 15.44 -4.68
N GLY A 180 -13.90 15.29 -3.36
CA GLY A 180 -14.42 14.07 -2.76
C GLY A 180 -15.92 13.89 -3.06
N VAL A 181 -16.27 13.65 -4.33
CA VAL A 181 -17.62 13.39 -4.85
C VAL A 181 -17.59 12.37 -5.99
#